data_AF-A0A349S423-F1
#
_entry.id   AF-A0A349S423-F1
#
_cell.length_a   1.000
_cell.length_b   1.000
_cell.length_c   1.000
_cell.angle_alpha   90.00
_cell.angle_beta   90.00
_cell.angle_gamma   90.00
#
_symmetry.space_group_name_H-M   'P 1'
#
loop_
_entity.id
_entity.type
_entity.pdbx_description
1 polymer ?
#
loop_
_entity_poly.entity_id
_entity_poly.type
_entity_poly.pdbx_seq_one_letter_code
_entity_poly.pdbx_strand_id
1 'polypeptide(L)'
;MQTIRRALISVSDKTNIVELATQLHQQDIALLSTGGTAKLLAEAGLPVTEVADYTGFPEMMAGRIKTLHPKIHGGLLGRRGEDEAIMAQHDIPTIDLVIVNLYPFEATIARPDCTQEMAIENIDIGGPTMLRAAAKNHAAVTVVVDPLDYDEVLSQIKQHGTVDDATRFHFAVKTFEHTAHYDGMIANYFGKLTQAETTETPFSRTFNQQFHLSKVLRYGENPHQRAAFYTEKQPPSGSIATAMSLQGKALSYNNIADTDAALECVKAFPDSPCCVIVKHANPCGVACGP
;
A
#
# COMPACT_ATOMS: atom_id res chain seq x y z
N MET A 1 -21.20 -3.80 -16.69
CA MET A 1 -20.06 -2.96 -16.29
C MET A 1 -20.35 -1.54 -16.71
N GLN A 2 -20.16 -0.55 -15.82
CA GLN A 2 -20.39 0.86 -16.15
C GLN A 2 -19.09 1.48 -16.65
N THR A 3 -19.20 2.30 -17.71
CA THR A 3 -18.08 3.10 -18.24
C THR A 3 -17.60 4.07 -17.16
N ILE A 4 -16.28 4.18 -17.00
CA ILE A 4 -15.69 5.15 -16.08
C ILE A 4 -15.89 6.55 -16.65
N ARG A 5 -16.56 7.43 -15.90
CA ARG A 5 -16.83 8.81 -16.33
C ARG A 5 -16.13 9.85 -15.46
N ARG A 6 -15.79 9.49 -14.23
CA ARG A 6 -15.17 10.41 -13.26
C ARG A 6 -14.10 9.72 -12.44
N ALA A 7 -12.92 10.33 -12.41
CA ALA A 7 -11.78 9.91 -11.61
C ALA A 7 -11.53 10.93 -10.48
N LEU A 8 -11.47 10.46 -9.23
CA LEU A 8 -11.00 11.24 -8.09
C LEU A 8 -9.53 10.90 -7.81
N ILE A 9 -8.66 11.90 -7.92
CA ILE A 9 -7.21 11.75 -7.77
C ILE A 9 -6.74 12.56 -6.55
N SER A 10 -6.15 11.90 -5.56
CA SER A 10 -5.57 12.55 -4.38
C SER A 10 -4.32 11.79 -3.96
N VAL A 11 -3.16 12.21 -4.45
CA VAL A 11 -1.89 11.52 -4.24
C VAL A 11 -0.88 12.40 -3.52
N SER A 12 -0.10 11.79 -2.62
CA SER A 12 1.10 12.35 -2.02
C SER A 12 2.32 12.11 -2.92
N ASP A 13 2.50 10.86 -3.36
CA ASP A 13 3.48 10.50 -4.39
C ASP A 13 2.91 10.80 -5.78
N LYS A 14 3.56 11.72 -6.48
CA LYS A 14 3.16 12.27 -7.78
C LYS A 14 3.78 11.52 -8.96
N THR A 15 4.45 10.40 -8.72
CA THR A 15 5.06 9.55 -9.76
C THR A 15 4.03 9.27 -10.86
N ASN A 16 4.36 9.66 -12.10
CA ASN A 16 3.58 9.46 -13.34
C ASN A 16 2.12 9.96 -13.31
N ILE A 17 1.71 10.79 -12.34
CA ILE A 17 0.30 11.17 -12.19
C ILE A 17 -0.20 12.08 -13.32
N VAL A 18 0.68 12.95 -13.85
CA VAL A 18 0.32 13.83 -14.98
C VAL A 18 0.06 12.99 -16.23
N GLU A 19 0.94 12.03 -16.52
CA GLU A 19 0.78 11.13 -17.68
C GLU A 19 -0.53 10.32 -17.57
N LEU A 20 -0.78 9.72 -16.40
CA LEU A 20 -2.03 9.01 -16.13
C LEU A 20 -3.25 9.92 -16.36
N ALA A 21 -3.26 11.11 -15.77
CA ALA A 21 -4.38 12.03 -15.86
C ALA A 21 -4.62 12.54 -17.30
N THR A 22 -3.55 12.77 -18.07
CA THR A 22 -3.66 13.10 -19.50
C THR A 22 -4.33 11.97 -20.27
N GLN A 23 -3.93 10.73 -20.03
CA GLN A 23 -4.52 9.57 -20.72
C GLN A 23 -5.98 9.34 -20.31
N LEU A 24 -6.34 9.54 -19.03
CA LEU A 24 -7.73 9.51 -18.57
C LEU A 24 -8.57 10.60 -19.25
N HIS A 25 -8.04 11.82 -19.33
CA HIS A 25 -8.74 12.93 -19.99
C HIS A 25 -8.97 12.67 -21.49
N GLN A 26 -8.01 12.04 -22.18
CA GLN A 26 -8.16 11.60 -23.58
C GLN A 26 -9.26 10.56 -23.79
N GLN A 27 -9.73 9.91 -22.73
CA GLN A 27 -10.88 9.00 -22.74
C GLN A 27 -12.18 9.69 -22.28
N ASP A 28 -12.22 11.03 -22.30
CA ASP A 28 -13.33 11.87 -21.84
C ASP A 28 -13.72 11.67 -20.35
N ILE A 29 -12.77 11.20 -19.53
CA ILE A 29 -12.98 11.03 -18.08
C ILE A 29 -12.79 12.37 -17.39
N ALA A 30 -13.80 12.80 -16.63
CA ALA A 30 -13.74 14.00 -15.82
C ALA A 30 -12.78 13.82 -14.64
N LEU A 31 -11.87 14.77 -14.46
CA LEU A 31 -10.87 14.74 -13.39
C LEU A 31 -11.34 15.57 -12.20
N LEU A 32 -11.41 14.93 -11.03
CA LEU A 32 -11.64 15.55 -9.73
C LEU A 32 -10.36 15.38 -8.90
N SER A 33 -9.88 16.44 -8.25
CA SER A 33 -8.62 16.36 -7.51
C SER A 33 -8.57 17.31 -6.30
N THR A 34 -7.61 17.10 -5.40
CA THR A 34 -7.45 17.91 -4.18
C THR A 34 -6.16 18.73 -4.21
N GLY A 35 -6.24 20.00 -3.80
CA GLY A 35 -5.11 20.84 -3.38
C GLY A 35 -3.88 20.73 -4.30
N GLY A 36 -2.76 20.25 -3.74
CA GLY A 36 -1.49 20.14 -4.45
C GLY A 36 -1.46 19.17 -5.64
N THR A 37 -2.41 18.23 -5.74
CA THR A 37 -2.56 17.39 -6.94
C THR A 37 -3.37 18.14 -8.01
N ALA A 38 -4.45 18.82 -7.63
CA ALA A 38 -5.26 19.62 -8.55
C ALA A 38 -4.41 20.71 -9.21
N LYS A 39 -3.60 21.42 -8.42
CA LYS A 39 -2.65 22.44 -8.91
C LYS A 39 -1.69 21.87 -9.96
N LEU A 40 -1.08 20.72 -9.68
CA LEU A 40 -0.14 20.07 -10.61
C LEU A 40 -0.81 19.72 -11.94
N LEU A 41 -2.03 19.16 -11.90
CA LEU A 41 -2.77 18.78 -13.10
C LEU A 41 -3.20 20.02 -13.91
N ALA A 42 -3.62 21.09 -13.23
CA ALA A 42 -3.97 22.36 -13.86
C ALA A 42 -2.75 23.04 -14.52
N GLU A 43 -1.58 23.03 -13.85
CA GLU A 43 -0.32 23.53 -14.41
C GLU A 43 0.12 22.75 -15.67
N ALA A 44 -0.24 21.47 -15.76
CA ALA A 44 -0.05 20.64 -16.95
C ALA A 44 -1.12 20.88 -18.04
N GLY A 45 -2.04 21.82 -17.85
CA GLY A 45 -3.08 22.19 -18.82
C GLY A 45 -4.29 21.26 -18.84
N LEU A 46 -4.46 20.39 -17.84
CA LEU A 46 -5.61 19.47 -17.77
C LEU A 46 -6.83 20.15 -17.13
N PRO A 47 -8.04 19.92 -17.67
CA PRO A 47 -9.27 20.41 -17.06
C PRO A 47 -9.61 19.55 -15.83
N VAL A 48 -9.20 20.05 -14.67
CA VAL A 48 -9.42 19.41 -13.37
C VAL A 48 -10.38 20.25 -12.53
N THR A 49 -11.38 19.61 -11.95
CA THR A 49 -12.26 20.22 -10.95
C THR A 49 -11.63 20.01 -9.57
N GLU A 50 -11.51 21.07 -8.78
CA GLU A 50 -11.06 20.94 -7.40
C GLU A 50 -12.18 20.37 -6.52
N VAL A 51 -11.83 19.53 -5.54
CA VAL A 51 -12.80 18.95 -4.60
C VAL A 51 -13.60 20.03 -3.86
N ALA A 52 -12.98 21.17 -3.52
CA ALA A 52 -13.67 22.28 -2.87
C ALA A 52 -14.80 22.85 -3.75
N ASP A 53 -14.55 23.03 -5.06
CA ASP A 53 -15.58 23.48 -6.01
C ASP A 53 -16.66 22.43 -6.20
N TYR A 54 -16.27 21.15 -6.26
CA TYR A 54 -17.18 20.03 -6.41
C TYR A 54 -18.14 19.90 -5.21
N THR A 55 -17.63 20.03 -3.99
CA THR A 55 -18.42 19.91 -2.75
C THR A 55 -19.14 21.20 -2.38
N GLY A 56 -18.64 22.36 -2.82
CA GLY A 56 -19.05 23.67 -2.33
C GLY A 56 -18.54 23.97 -0.92
N PHE A 57 -17.56 23.20 -0.43
CA PHE A 57 -17.04 23.29 0.92
C PHE A 57 -15.51 23.46 0.91
N PRO A 58 -14.98 24.53 1.53
CA PRO A 58 -13.54 24.83 1.47
C PRO A 58 -12.72 23.85 2.30
N GLU A 59 -11.42 23.80 2.02
CA GLU A 59 -10.47 23.11 2.89
C GLU A 59 -10.40 23.78 4.27
N MET A 60 -10.46 22.98 5.35
CA MET A 60 -10.44 23.47 6.73
C MET A 60 -9.39 22.80 7.59
N MET A 61 -9.04 23.45 8.70
CA MET A 61 -8.12 22.94 9.74
C MET A 61 -6.76 22.51 9.14
N ALA A 62 -6.17 23.40 8.34
CA ALA A 62 -4.89 23.17 7.66
C ALA A 62 -4.86 21.86 6.82
N GLY A 63 -5.95 21.55 6.13
CA GLY A 63 -6.04 20.40 5.23
C GLY A 63 -6.49 19.09 5.85
N ARG A 64 -6.75 19.07 7.17
CA ARG A 64 -7.29 17.90 7.87
C ARG A 64 -8.69 17.53 7.39
N ILE A 65 -9.50 18.52 6.98
CA ILE A 65 -10.85 18.31 6.44
C ILE A 65 -10.91 18.88 5.03
N LYS A 66 -10.85 17.98 4.03
CA LYS A 66 -10.94 18.29 2.60
C LYS A 66 -11.90 17.37 1.85
N THR A 67 -11.83 16.06 2.09
CA THR A 67 -12.58 15.03 1.33
C THR A 67 -13.65 14.30 2.14
N LEU A 68 -13.71 14.55 3.46
CA LEU A 68 -14.71 13.98 4.36
C LEU A 68 -16.07 14.66 4.17
N HIS A 69 -16.67 14.47 2.99
CA HIS A 69 -17.90 15.13 2.58
C HIS A 69 -18.90 14.10 1.99
N PRO A 70 -20.21 14.20 2.30
CA PRO A 70 -21.22 13.27 1.78
C PRO A 70 -21.26 13.20 0.26
N LYS A 71 -21.00 14.31 -0.44
CA LYS A 71 -20.96 14.34 -1.92
C LYS A 71 -19.80 13.51 -2.51
N ILE A 72 -18.70 13.36 -1.78
CA ILE A 72 -17.58 12.48 -2.18
C ILE A 72 -17.94 11.04 -1.82
N HIS A 73 -18.22 10.77 -0.53
CA HIS A 73 -18.45 9.40 -0.06
C HIS A 73 -19.74 8.79 -0.60
N GLY A 74 -20.78 9.57 -0.85
CA GLY A 74 -21.99 9.12 -1.53
C GLY A 74 -21.74 8.75 -2.99
N GLY A 75 -20.87 9.50 -3.70
CA GLY A 75 -20.44 9.14 -5.06
C GLY A 75 -19.66 7.82 -5.11
N LEU A 76 -18.88 7.55 -4.06
CA LEU A 76 -18.09 6.32 -3.89
C LEU A 76 -18.92 5.13 -3.40
N LEU A 77 -19.83 5.32 -2.44
CA LEU A 77 -20.55 4.24 -1.76
C LEU A 77 -21.92 3.93 -2.36
N GLY A 78 -22.49 4.82 -3.17
CA GLY A 78 -23.79 4.61 -3.78
C GLY A 78 -23.80 3.36 -4.64
N ARG A 79 -24.70 2.43 -4.34
CA ARG A 79 -24.87 1.18 -5.08
C ARG A 79 -25.56 1.48 -6.41
N ARG A 80 -24.92 1.09 -7.49
CA ARG A 80 -25.45 1.25 -8.84
C ARG A 80 -26.60 0.26 -9.05
N GLY A 81 -27.76 0.75 -9.47
CA GLY A 81 -29.02 0.05 -9.62
C GLY A 81 -29.96 0.15 -8.41
N GLU A 82 -29.52 0.76 -7.30
CA GLU A 82 -30.28 0.81 -6.05
C GLU A 82 -30.40 2.23 -5.48
N ASP A 83 -29.30 2.98 -5.45
CA ASP A 83 -29.24 4.27 -4.73
C ASP A 83 -29.31 5.50 -5.67
N GLU A 84 -29.53 5.33 -6.99
CA GLU A 84 -29.55 6.45 -7.94
C GLU A 84 -30.56 7.54 -7.58
N ALA A 85 -31.76 7.16 -7.12
CA ALA A 85 -32.81 8.13 -6.80
C ALA A 85 -32.42 9.04 -5.64
N ILE A 86 -31.85 8.48 -4.57
CA ILE A 86 -31.41 9.26 -3.40
C ILE A 86 -30.14 10.07 -3.72
N MET A 87 -29.23 9.53 -4.54
CA MET A 87 -28.06 10.26 -5.01
C MET A 87 -28.46 11.48 -5.86
N ALA A 88 -29.41 11.32 -6.78
CA ALA A 88 -29.91 12.41 -7.61
C ALA A 88 -30.64 13.47 -6.79
N GLN A 89 -31.45 13.07 -5.79
CA GLN A 89 -32.15 14.00 -4.90
C GLN A 89 -31.19 14.94 -4.14
N HIS A 90 -29.97 14.49 -3.87
CA HIS A 90 -28.96 15.23 -3.13
C HIS A 90 -27.81 15.75 -4.00
N ASP A 91 -27.99 15.77 -5.32
CA ASP A 91 -26.96 16.20 -6.29
C ASP A 91 -25.61 15.53 -6.04
N ILE A 92 -25.60 14.20 -5.92
CA ILE A 92 -24.41 13.38 -5.69
C ILE A 92 -24.06 12.61 -6.97
N PRO A 93 -23.18 13.15 -7.84
CA PRO A 93 -22.65 12.41 -8.97
C PRO A 93 -21.87 11.17 -8.53
N THR A 94 -21.87 10.16 -9.40
CA THR A 94 -21.05 8.96 -9.24
C THR A 94 -19.56 9.26 -9.35
N ILE A 95 -18.72 8.53 -8.61
CA ILE A 95 -17.28 8.48 -8.82
C ILE A 95 -16.94 7.03 -9.14
N ASP A 96 -16.23 6.80 -10.25
CA ASP A 96 -16.06 5.46 -10.82
C ASP A 96 -14.61 4.98 -10.74
N LEU A 97 -13.65 5.90 -10.62
CA LEU A 97 -12.23 5.65 -10.41
C LEU A 97 -11.72 6.50 -9.24
N VAL A 98 -10.95 5.88 -8.35
CA VAL A 98 -10.25 6.55 -7.24
C VAL A 98 -8.78 6.20 -7.30
N ILE A 99 -7.91 7.20 -7.38
CA ILE A 99 -6.46 7.07 -7.36
C ILE A 99 -5.94 7.82 -6.15
N VAL A 100 -5.54 7.10 -5.12
CA VAL A 100 -5.11 7.66 -3.83
C VAL A 100 -3.93 6.89 -3.29
N ASN A 101 -2.83 7.59 -3.03
CA ASN A 101 -1.75 7.07 -2.19
C ASN A 101 -1.60 7.98 -0.95
N LEU A 102 -1.27 7.36 0.18
CA LEU A 102 -1.32 7.99 1.49
C LEU A 102 -0.08 8.86 1.73
N TYR A 103 -0.16 9.73 2.74
CA TYR A 103 1.01 10.46 3.22
C TYR A 103 2.12 9.47 3.64
N PRO A 104 3.40 9.81 3.41
CA PRO A 104 4.52 8.90 3.62
C PRO A 104 4.88 8.80 5.11
N PHE A 105 3.94 8.34 5.94
CA PHE A 105 4.07 8.24 7.39
C PHE A 105 5.32 7.44 7.79
N GLU A 106 5.56 6.31 7.11
CA GLU A 106 6.77 5.48 7.29
C GLU A 106 8.06 6.29 7.12
N ALA A 107 8.15 7.09 6.05
CA ALA A 107 9.32 7.94 5.80
C ALA A 107 9.44 9.05 6.83
N THR A 108 8.31 9.63 7.29
CA THR A 108 8.29 10.66 8.32
C THR A 108 8.85 10.13 9.64
N ILE A 109 8.36 8.99 10.14
CA ILE A 109 8.80 8.42 11.43
C ILE A 109 10.21 7.83 11.39
N ALA A 110 10.75 7.55 10.19
CA ALA A 110 12.13 7.12 10.01
C ALA A 110 13.14 8.27 10.11
N ARG A 111 12.69 9.53 10.09
CA ARG A 111 13.57 10.69 10.19
C ARG A 111 14.15 10.82 11.61
N PRO A 112 15.46 11.11 11.75
CA PRO A 112 16.09 11.32 13.06
C PRO A 112 15.51 12.50 13.86
N ASP A 113 14.91 13.48 13.18
CA ASP A 113 14.33 14.69 13.78
C ASP A 113 12.80 14.61 13.95
N CYS A 114 12.18 13.45 13.75
CA CYS A 114 10.73 13.31 13.87
C CYS A 114 10.27 13.49 15.32
N THR A 115 9.46 14.52 15.58
CA THR A 115 8.74 14.67 16.85
C THR A 115 7.42 13.91 16.84
N GLN A 116 6.79 13.77 18.02
CA GLN A 116 5.45 13.19 18.12
C GLN A 116 4.41 14.03 17.35
N GLU A 117 4.49 15.35 17.44
CA GLU A 117 3.60 16.28 16.73
C GLU A 117 3.76 16.13 15.21
N MET A 118 5.00 16.04 14.74
CA MET A 118 5.28 15.80 13.31
C MET A 118 4.67 14.49 12.83
N ALA A 119 4.77 13.42 13.62
CA ALA A 119 4.13 12.15 13.30
C ALA A 119 2.60 12.30 13.24
N ILE A 120 1.98 12.95 14.24
CA ILE A 120 0.52 13.17 14.31
C ILE A 120 0.00 13.93 13.09
N GLU A 121 0.68 15.01 12.66
CA GLU A 121 0.25 15.78 11.48
C GLU A 121 0.38 14.99 10.15
N ASN A 122 1.19 13.93 10.13
CA ASN A 122 1.37 13.07 8.96
C ASN A 122 0.44 11.85 8.95
N ILE A 123 -0.50 11.74 9.91
CA ILE A 123 -1.57 10.75 9.87
C ILE A 123 -2.66 11.23 8.90
N ASP A 124 -2.83 10.48 7.82
CA ASP A 124 -3.88 10.76 6.83
C ASP A 124 -5.22 10.17 7.31
N ILE A 125 -6.26 11.01 7.31
CA ILE A 125 -7.63 10.61 7.63
C ILE A 125 -8.46 10.47 6.35
N GLY A 126 -8.32 11.42 5.43
CA GLY A 126 -9.11 11.48 4.20
C GLY A 126 -8.76 10.34 3.24
N GLY A 127 -7.47 10.08 3.06
CA GLY A 127 -6.95 9.03 2.19
C GLY A 127 -7.50 7.66 2.55
N PRO A 128 -7.28 7.13 3.77
CA PRO A 128 -7.79 5.82 4.17
C PRO A 128 -9.32 5.74 4.11
N THR A 129 -10.02 6.82 4.44
CA THR A 129 -11.50 6.84 4.37
C THR A 129 -12.00 6.70 2.92
N MET A 130 -11.41 7.43 1.96
CA MET A 130 -11.74 7.31 0.54
C MET A 130 -11.39 5.93 -0.02
N LEU A 131 -10.19 5.43 0.31
CA LEU A 131 -9.72 4.12 -0.11
C LEU A 131 -10.65 3.00 0.35
N ARG A 132 -11.00 2.98 1.64
CA ARG A 132 -11.90 1.96 2.20
C ARG A 132 -13.32 2.07 1.63
N ALA A 133 -13.79 3.29 1.37
CA ALA A 133 -15.10 3.51 0.74
C ALA A 133 -15.15 2.95 -0.69
N ALA A 134 -14.13 3.24 -1.50
CA ALA A 134 -14.02 2.75 -2.88
C ALA A 134 -13.84 1.23 -2.91
N ALA A 135 -12.93 0.68 -2.10
CA ALA A 135 -12.70 -0.77 -2.01
C ALA A 135 -13.94 -1.54 -1.54
N LYS A 136 -14.71 -0.99 -0.58
CA LYS A 136 -15.99 -1.58 -0.16
C LYS A 136 -16.98 -1.69 -1.32
N ASN A 137 -17.01 -0.69 -2.21
CA ASN A 137 -17.92 -0.63 -3.35
C ASN A 137 -17.23 -1.04 -4.67
N HIS A 138 -16.29 -1.99 -4.62
CA HIS A 138 -15.53 -2.42 -5.81
C HIS A 138 -16.41 -2.97 -6.94
N ALA A 139 -17.65 -3.36 -6.65
CA ALA A 139 -18.63 -3.72 -7.66
C ALA A 139 -18.90 -2.58 -8.66
N ALA A 140 -18.75 -1.32 -8.24
CA ALA A 140 -19.00 -0.14 -9.06
C ALA A 140 -17.78 0.78 -9.22
N VAL A 141 -16.83 0.76 -8.28
CA VAL A 141 -15.72 1.71 -8.22
C VAL A 141 -14.39 0.98 -8.37
N THR A 142 -13.53 1.48 -9.26
CA THR A 142 -12.14 1.04 -9.34
C THR A 142 -11.30 1.88 -8.38
N VAL A 143 -10.53 1.24 -7.51
CA VAL A 143 -9.61 1.91 -6.58
C VAL A 143 -8.17 1.58 -6.96
N VAL A 144 -7.26 2.52 -6.87
CA VAL A 144 -5.84 2.35 -7.20
C VAL A 144 -4.99 3.05 -6.15
N VAL A 145 -4.06 2.31 -5.54
CA VAL A 145 -3.20 2.78 -4.44
C VAL A 145 -1.73 2.95 -4.81
N ASP A 146 -1.31 2.40 -5.95
CA ASP A 146 0.09 2.24 -6.32
C ASP A 146 0.32 2.69 -7.77
N PRO A 147 1.30 3.57 -8.04
CA PRO A 147 1.67 3.98 -9.40
C PRO A 147 2.01 2.83 -10.34
N LEU A 148 2.46 1.69 -9.82
CA LEU A 148 2.79 0.51 -10.63
C LEU A 148 1.56 -0.12 -11.31
N ASP A 149 0.35 0.17 -10.83
CA ASP A 149 -0.89 -0.39 -11.39
C ASP A 149 -1.51 0.50 -12.49
N TYR A 150 -0.94 1.69 -12.74
CA TYR A 150 -1.52 2.68 -13.65
C TYR A 150 -1.69 2.15 -15.08
N ASP A 151 -0.70 1.43 -15.58
CA ASP A 151 -0.70 0.90 -16.95
C ASP A 151 -1.77 -0.18 -17.14
N GLU A 152 -1.96 -1.06 -16.15
CA GLU A 152 -2.99 -2.10 -16.19
C GLU A 152 -4.40 -1.47 -16.26
N VAL A 153 -4.66 -0.50 -15.38
CA VAL A 153 -5.94 0.23 -15.32
C VAL A 153 -6.20 0.96 -16.62
N LEU A 154 -5.23 1.71 -17.13
CA LEU A 154 -5.36 2.46 -18.38
C LEU A 154 -5.60 1.56 -19.58
N SER A 155 -4.91 0.42 -19.65
CA SER A 155 -5.07 -0.56 -20.72
C SER A 155 -6.53 -1.04 -20.80
N GLN A 156 -7.11 -1.45 -19.66
CA GLN A 156 -8.51 -1.89 -19.63
C GLN A 156 -9.50 -0.77 -19.96
N ILE A 157 -9.28 0.43 -19.43
CA ILE A 157 -10.13 1.61 -19.71
C ILE A 157 -10.12 1.92 -21.21
N LYS A 158 -8.96 1.93 -21.88
CA LYS A 158 -8.89 2.20 -23.32
C LYS A 158 -9.58 1.12 -24.15
N GLN A 159 -9.50 -0.14 -23.73
CA GLN A 159 -10.05 -1.26 -24.49
C GLN A 159 -11.57 -1.42 -24.29
N HIS A 160 -12.07 -1.13 -23.09
CA HIS A 160 -13.43 -1.50 -22.67
C HIS A 160 -14.24 -0.34 -22.09
N GLY A 161 -13.64 0.84 -21.89
CA GLY A 161 -14.22 1.97 -21.17
C GLY A 161 -14.38 1.73 -19.66
N THR A 162 -13.93 0.59 -19.15
CA THR A 162 -14.14 0.12 -17.77
C THR A 162 -13.02 -0.84 -17.38
N VAL A 163 -12.93 -1.17 -16.09
CA VAL A 163 -12.04 -2.20 -15.55
C VAL A 163 -12.88 -3.39 -15.19
N ASP A 164 -12.45 -4.62 -15.45
CA ASP A 164 -13.26 -5.82 -15.20
C ASP A 164 -13.44 -6.12 -13.69
N ASP A 165 -14.43 -6.97 -13.37
CA ASP A 165 -14.82 -7.24 -11.98
C ASP A 165 -13.71 -7.93 -11.18
N ALA A 166 -12.91 -8.77 -11.82
CA ALA A 166 -11.82 -9.49 -11.17
C ALA A 166 -10.68 -8.53 -10.82
N THR A 167 -10.30 -7.64 -11.74
CA THR A 167 -9.30 -6.60 -11.49
C THR A 167 -9.79 -5.58 -10.45
N ARG A 168 -11.07 -5.16 -10.49
CA ARG A 168 -11.61 -4.27 -9.43
C ARG A 168 -11.57 -4.92 -8.05
N PHE A 169 -11.90 -6.21 -7.96
CA PHE A 169 -11.79 -6.96 -6.70
C PHE A 169 -10.33 -7.11 -6.26
N HIS A 170 -9.41 -7.40 -7.18
CA HIS A 170 -7.98 -7.45 -6.89
C HIS A 170 -7.47 -6.14 -6.27
N PHE A 171 -7.81 -5.00 -6.87
CA PHE A 171 -7.39 -3.71 -6.31
C PHE A 171 -8.09 -3.38 -4.99
N ALA A 172 -9.32 -3.83 -4.77
CA ALA A 172 -9.98 -3.69 -3.47
C ALA A 172 -9.25 -4.46 -2.36
N VAL A 173 -8.80 -5.69 -2.65
CA VAL A 173 -7.96 -6.48 -1.75
C VAL A 173 -6.64 -5.76 -1.47
N LYS A 174 -5.91 -5.34 -2.52
CA LYS A 174 -4.66 -4.57 -2.41
C LYS A 174 -4.84 -3.30 -1.58
N THR A 175 -5.99 -2.63 -1.71
CA THR A 175 -6.33 -1.43 -0.93
C THR A 175 -6.51 -1.74 0.56
N PHE A 176 -7.22 -2.81 0.91
CA PHE A 176 -7.36 -3.19 2.31
C PHE A 176 -6.03 -3.62 2.93
N GLU A 177 -5.19 -4.36 2.18
CA GLU A 177 -3.82 -4.70 2.59
C GLU A 177 -2.98 -3.43 2.85
N HIS A 178 -3.07 -2.44 1.96
CA HIS A 178 -2.37 -1.16 2.09
C HIS A 178 -2.80 -0.40 3.36
N THR A 179 -4.12 -0.28 3.60
CA THR A 179 -4.64 0.40 4.79
C THR A 179 -4.34 -0.35 6.09
N ALA A 180 -4.36 -1.68 6.08
CA ALA A 180 -3.99 -2.49 7.25
C ALA A 180 -2.52 -2.29 7.64
N HIS A 181 -1.63 -2.20 6.65
CA HIS A 181 -0.22 -1.86 6.89
C HIS A 181 -0.06 -0.45 7.45
N TYR A 182 -0.75 0.53 6.86
CA TYR A 182 -0.71 1.93 7.32
C TYR A 182 -1.12 2.08 8.79
N ASP A 183 -2.27 1.51 9.17
CA ASP A 183 -2.75 1.56 10.56
C ASP A 183 -1.83 0.76 11.51
N GLY A 184 -1.29 -0.38 11.04
CA GLY A 184 -0.32 -1.17 11.80
C GLY A 184 0.96 -0.40 12.12
N MET A 185 1.48 0.39 11.17
CA MET A 185 2.64 1.26 11.38
C MET A 185 2.36 2.36 12.42
N ILE A 186 1.20 3.02 12.32
CA ILE A 186 0.76 4.03 13.30
C ILE A 186 0.69 3.41 14.70
N ALA A 187 0.00 2.27 14.85
CA ALA A 187 -0.14 1.58 16.12
C ALA A 187 1.23 1.18 16.72
N ASN A 188 2.14 0.67 15.91
CA ASN A 188 3.48 0.30 16.35
C ASN A 188 4.29 1.53 16.80
N TYR A 189 4.21 2.66 16.09
CA TYR A 189 4.96 3.88 16.43
C TYR A 189 4.49 4.47 17.77
N PHE A 190 3.19 4.75 17.93
CA PHE A 190 2.66 5.32 19.17
C PHE A 190 2.70 4.34 20.34
N GLY A 191 2.59 3.04 20.07
CA GLY A 191 2.78 1.99 21.08
C GLY A 191 4.14 2.08 21.76
N LYS A 192 5.22 2.33 21.00
CA LYS A 192 6.57 2.50 21.55
C LYS A 192 6.69 3.73 22.48
N LEU A 193 6.07 4.85 22.11
CA LEU A 193 6.11 6.09 22.90
C LEU A 193 5.42 5.92 24.26
N THR A 194 4.25 5.27 24.29
CA THR A 194 3.49 5.06 25.55
C THR A 194 4.19 4.11 26.54
N GLN A 195 4.99 3.17 26.04
CA GLN A 195 5.70 2.20 26.88
C GLN A 195 7.00 2.73 27.48
N ALA A 196 7.67 3.66 26.78
CA ALA A 196 8.83 4.35 27.31
C ALA A 196 8.55 5.07 28.64
N GLU A 197 7.28 5.43 28.89
CA GLU A 197 6.84 6.13 30.09
C GLU A 197 6.35 5.22 31.22
N THR A 198 6.03 3.94 30.96
CA THR A 198 5.16 3.16 31.87
C THR A 198 5.55 1.72 32.19
N THR A 199 6.49 1.06 31.49
CA THR A 199 6.65 -0.41 31.65
C THR A 199 8.07 -0.91 31.87
N GLU A 200 8.20 -1.92 32.75
CA GLU A 200 9.41 -2.72 33.02
C GLU A 200 9.85 -3.63 31.85
N THR A 201 9.13 -3.64 30.73
CA THR A 201 9.35 -4.54 29.60
C THR A 201 9.63 -3.79 28.29
N PRO A 202 10.54 -4.29 27.44
CA PRO A 202 10.85 -3.68 26.15
C PRO A 202 9.83 -4.03 25.03
N PHE A 203 8.76 -4.78 25.32
CA PHE A 203 7.85 -5.33 24.30
C PHE A 203 6.54 -4.55 24.15
N SER A 204 6.13 -4.31 22.90
CA SER A 204 4.87 -3.63 22.54
C SER A 204 3.61 -4.39 22.96
N ARG A 205 2.57 -3.65 23.36
CA ARG A 205 1.24 -4.22 23.68
C ARG A 205 0.60 -4.94 22.49
N THR A 206 0.83 -4.43 21.29
CA THR A 206 0.44 -5.02 20.01
C THR A 206 1.64 -4.99 19.08
N PHE A 207 1.73 -5.98 18.19
CA PHE A 207 2.82 -6.10 17.22
C PHE A 207 2.22 -6.36 15.84
N ASN A 208 2.31 -5.36 14.96
CA ASN A 208 1.75 -5.44 13.62
C ASN A 208 2.88 -5.57 12.59
N GLN A 209 2.85 -6.62 11.78
CA GLN A 209 3.75 -6.78 10.64
C GLN A 209 2.97 -7.25 9.42
N GLN A 210 3.43 -6.84 8.24
CA GLN A 210 2.92 -7.32 6.96
C GLN A 210 4.09 -7.89 6.17
N PHE A 211 3.89 -9.08 5.61
CA PHE A 211 4.85 -9.75 4.77
C PHE A 211 4.23 -10.02 3.40
N HIS A 212 5.06 -9.96 2.36
CA HIS A 212 4.68 -10.21 0.98
C HIS A 212 5.13 -11.60 0.56
N LEU A 213 4.25 -12.32 -0.14
CA LEU A 213 4.59 -13.63 -0.67
C LEU A 213 5.74 -13.48 -1.68
N SER A 214 6.87 -14.10 -1.38
CA SER A 214 8.03 -14.14 -2.28
C SER A 214 7.97 -15.38 -3.16
N LYS A 215 7.79 -16.56 -2.55
CA LYS A 215 7.82 -17.86 -3.26
C LYS A 215 6.89 -18.88 -2.62
N VAL A 216 6.17 -19.64 -3.43
CA VAL A 216 5.53 -20.89 -2.97
C VAL A 216 6.58 -22.00 -2.99
N LEU A 217 6.70 -22.74 -1.88
CA LEU A 217 7.69 -23.81 -1.74
C LEU A 217 7.09 -25.14 -2.16
N ARG A 218 7.96 -26.08 -2.57
CA ARG A 218 7.53 -27.41 -3.04
C ARG A 218 6.73 -28.19 -1.99
N TYR A 219 7.13 -28.06 -0.73
CA TYR A 219 6.47 -28.59 0.47
C TYR A 219 7.11 -27.92 1.70
N GLY A 220 6.56 -28.14 2.88
CA GLY A 220 7.09 -27.68 4.16
C GLY A 220 8.30 -28.49 4.63
N GLU A 221 8.39 -28.75 5.93
CA GLU A 221 9.47 -29.58 6.46
C GLU A 221 9.40 -31.03 5.92
N ASN A 222 8.17 -31.51 5.69
CA ASN A 222 7.86 -32.82 5.15
C ASN A 222 6.98 -32.76 3.88
N PRO A 223 7.03 -33.76 2.98
CA PRO A 223 6.35 -33.71 1.67
C PRO A 223 4.83 -33.52 1.70
N HIS A 224 4.16 -33.89 2.80
CA HIS A 224 2.70 -33.77 2.94
C HIS A 224 2.25 -32.36 3.42
N GLN A 225 3.19 -31.48 3.76
CA GLN A 225 2.92 -30.13 4.25
C GLN A 225 3.07 -29.12 3.11
N ARG A 226 2.17 -28.13 3.03
CA ARG A 226 2.34 -26.98 2.13
C ARG A 226 3.19 -25.91 2.81
N ALA A 227 3.96 -25.13 2.04
CA ALA A 227 4.72 -24.01 2.57
C ALA A 227 4.91 -22.89 1.54
N ALA A 228 5.20 -21.71 2.05
CA ALA A 228 5.50 -20.50 1.29
C ALA A 228 6.52 -19.66 2.06
N PHE A 229 7.34 -18.92 1.33
CA PHE A 229 8.32 -17.98 1.86
C PHE A 229 7.81 -16.56 1.64
N TYR A 230 7.77 -15.81 2.74
CA TYR A 230 7.30 -14.44 2.78
C TYR A 230 8.45 -13.52 3.22
N THR A 231 8.46 -12.28 2.74
CA THR A 231 9.47 -11.28 3.07
C THR A 231 8.82 -9.98 3.50
N GLU A 232 9.53 -9.21 4.33
CA GLU A 232 9.17 -7.81 4.57
C GLU A 232 9.26 -7.01 3.26
N LYS A 233 8.67 -5.81 3.22
CA LYS A 233 8.75 -4.92 2.05
C LYS A 233 10.19 -4.48 1.76
N GLN A 234 10.97 -4.24 2.81
CA GLN A 234 12.38 -3.86 2.75
C GLN A 234 13.20 -4.78 3.67
N PRO A 235 13.43 -6.04 3.26
CA PRO A 235 14.11 -7.00 4.12
C PRO A 235 15.57 -6.56 4.37
N PRO A 236 16.11 -6.78 5.59
CA PRO A 236 17.48 -6.41 5.91
C PRO A 236 18.50 -7.04 4.96
N SER A 237 19.53 -6.27 4.60
CA SER A 237 20.64 -6.76 3.77
C SER A 237 21.38 -7.91 4.46
N GLY A 238 21.80 -8.90 3.68
CA GLY A 238 22.54 -10.04 4.21
C GLY A 238 21.65 -11.02 4.97
N SER A 239 20.36 -11.05 4.68
CA SER A 239 19.41 -12.08 5.16
C SER A 239 19.04 -13.03 4.01
N ILE A 240 18.47 -14.19 4.32
CA ILE A 240 17.94 -15.09 3.28
C ILE A 240 16.82 -14.45 2.46
N ALA A 241 16.09 -13.51 3.05
CA ALA A 241 15.05 -12.74 2.36
C ALA A 241 15.59 -11.89 1.20
N THR A 242 16.88 -11.53 1.21
CA THR A 242 17.54 -10.77 0.13
C THR A 242 18.41 -11.65 -0.78
N ALA A 243 18.44 -12.97 -0.55
CA ALA A 243 19.33 -13.87 -1.28
C ALA A 243 18.87 -14.11 -2.73
N MET A 244 19.82 -13.99 -3.67
CA MET A 244 19.62 -14.33 -5.08
C MET A 244 20.12 -15.76 -5.36
N SER A 245 19.27 -16.60 -5.96
CA SER A 245 19.68 -17.93 -6.40
C SER A 245 20.34 -17.84 -7.77
N LEU A 246 21.63 -18.18 -7.85
CA LEU A 246 22.40 -18.14 -9.10
C LEU A 246 22.28 -19.44 -9.91
N GLN A 247 22.10 -20.58 -9.22
CA GLN A 247 22.01 -21.90 -9.83
C GLN A 247 21.30 -22.90 -8.92
N GLY A 248 20.97 -24.07 -9.47
CA GLY A 248 20.39 -25.19 -8.72
C GLY A 248 18.88 -25.30 -8.87
N LYS A 249 18.31 -26.28 -8.16
CA LYS A 249 16.86 -26.48 -8.10
C LYS A 249 16.24 -25.46 -7.14
N ALA A 250 14.92 -25.25 -7.25
CA ALA A 250 14.18 -24.45 -6.29
C ALA A 250 14.41 -24.94 -4.85
N LEU A 251 14.64 -23.99 -3.94
CA LEU A 251 14.91 -24.28 -2.53
C LEU A 251 13.67 -24.93 -1.85
N SER A 252 13.91 -25.93 -1.02
CA SER A 252 12.90 -26.45 -0.10
C SER A 252 12.84 -25.61 1.19
N TYR A 253 11.81 -25.83 2.01
CA TYR A 253 11.70 -25.22 3.34
C TYR A 253 12.97 -25.48 4.19
N ASN A 254 13.43 -26.74 4.24
CA ASN A 254 14.62 -27.10 5.02
C ASN A 254 15.89 -26.45 4.46
N ASN A 255 15.98 -26.24 3.14
CA ASN A 255 17.13 -25.52 2.59
C ASN A 255 17.15 -24.07 3.05
N ILE A 256 15.99 -23.40 3.09
CA ILE A 256 15.90 -22.03 3.60
C ILE A 256 16.31 -21.98 5.07
N ALA A 257 15.77 -22.88 5.91
CA ALA A 257 16.11 -22.96 7.33
C ALA A 257 17.61 -23.26 7.58
N ASP A 258 18.18 -24.24 6.88
CA ASP A 258 19.61 -24.58 7.01
C ASP A 258 20.51 -23.43 6.52
N THR A 259 20.10 -22.72 5.46
CA THR A 259 20.88 -21.58 4.94
C THR A 259 20.82 -20.40 5.89
N ASP A 260 19.67 -20.13 6.50
CA ASP A 260 19.50 -19.07 7.51
C ASP A 260 20.38 -19.35 8.75
N ALA A 261 20.32 -20.58 9.27
CA ALA A 261 21.17 -21.01 10.38
C ALA A 261 22.67 -20.91 10.06
N ALA A 262 23.08 -21.30 8.84
CA ALA A 262 24.46 -21.17 8.40
C ALA A 262 24.90 -19.70 8.30
N LEU A 263 24.03 -18.84 7.76
CA LEU A 263 24.28 -17.42 7.55
C LEU A 263 24.38 -16.66 8.88
N GLU A 264 23.49 -16.90 9.83
CA GLU A 264 23.56 -16.26 11.14
C GLU A 264 24.75 -16.78 11.96
N CYS A 265 25.09 -18.07 11.84
CA CYS A 265 26.25 -18.63 12.52
C CYS A 265 27.57 -18.06 11.98
N VAL A 266 27.73 -17.91 10.66
CA VAL A 266 28.97 -17.35 10.10
C VAL A 266 29.16 -15.87 10.47
N LYS A 267 28.07 -15.10 10.59
CA LYS A 267 28.10 -13.69 11.03
C LYS A 267 28.60 -13.50 12.47
N ALA A 268 28.58 -14.53 13.31
CA ALA A 268 29.13 -14.47 14.66
C ALA A 268 30.66 -14.39 14.70
N PHE A 269 31.34 -14.57 13.56
CA PHE A 269 32.81 -14.53 13.44
C PHE A 269 33.25 -13.43 12.45
N PRO A 270 32.99 -12.14 12.76
CA PRO A 270 33.25 -11.04 11.81
C PRO A 270 34.73 -10.74 11.59
N ASP A 271 35.60 -11.14 12.52
CA ASP A 271 37.02 -10.74 12.54
C ASP A 271 37.92 -11.57 11.62
N SER A 272 37.42 -12.65 11.03
CA SER A 272 38.20 -13.55 10.16
C SER A 272 37.31 -14.25 9.13
N PRO A 273 37.85 -14.67 7.97
CA PRO A 273 37.09 -15.48 7.02
C PRO A 273 36.57 -16.75 7.70
N CYS A 274 35.26 -16.98 7.70
CA CYS A 274 34.65 -18.11 8.39
C CYS A 274 33.84 -18.98 7.42
N CYS A 275 33.85 -20.29 7.64
CA CYS A 275 33.04 -21.27 6.94
C CYS A 275 32.20 -22.07 7.95
N VAL A 276 30.89 -22.13 7.69
CA VAL A 276 29.93 -22.91 8.49
C VAL A 276 29.23 -23.92 7.59
N ILE A 277 29.15 -25.16 8.04
CA ILE A 277 28.40 -26.23 7.39
C ILE A 277 27.26 -26.65 8.32
N VAL A 278 26.02 -26.52 7.86
CA VAL A 278 24.81 -26.86 8.62
C VAL A 278 24.10 -28.06 7.99
N LYS A 279 23.49 -28.90 8.85
CA LYS A 279 22.55 -29.94 8.45
C LYS A 279 21.45 -30.05 9.50
N HIS A 280 20.18 -29.99 9.07
CA HIS A 280 19.03 -30.06 9.97
C HIS A 280 19.10 -29.02 11.11
N ALA A 281 19.37 -27.76 10.74
CA ALA A 281 19.57 -26.60 11.60
C ALA A 281 20.74 -26.71 12.60
N ASN A 282 21.57 -27.75 12.51
CA ASN A 282 22.70 -27.96 13.41
C ASN A 282 24.04 -27.78 12.67
N PRO A 283 25.01 -27.03 13.23
CA PRO A 283 26.33 -26.91 12.65
C PRO A 283 27.06 -28.25 12.76
N CYS A 284 27.41 -28.80 11.60
CA CYS A 284 28.27 -29.98 11.48
C CYS A 284 29.75 -29.62 11.58
N GLY A 285 30.11 -28.38 11.23
CA GLY A 285 31.47 -27.87 11.33
C GLY A 285 31.51 -26.35 11.18
N VAL A 286 32.42 -25.72 11.93
CA VAL A 286 32.72 -24.29 11.90
C VAL A 286 34.23 -24.14 11.89
N ALA A 287 34.76 -23.35 10.97
CA ALA A 287 36.18 -23.07 10.87
C ALA A 287 36.43 -21.61 10.49
N CYS A 288 37.34 -20.95 11.22
CA CYS A 288 37.85 -19.63 10.88
C CYS A 288 39.23 -19.78 10.22
N GLY A 289 39.43 -19.03 9.14
CA GLY A 289 40.71 -18.87 8.48
C GLY A 289 41.62 -17.90 9.24
N PRO A 290 42.93 -17.94 8.93
CA PRO A 290 43.89 -16.98 9.45
C PRO A 290 43.65 -15.55 8.97
#